data_AF-A0A3P8U1Y6-F1
#
_entry.id   AF-A0A3P8U1Y6-F1
#
_cell.length_a   1.000
_cell.length_b   1.000
_cell.length_c   1.000
_cell.angle_alpha   90.00
_cell.angle_beta   90.00
_cell.angle_gamma   90.00
#
_symmetry.space_group_name_H-M   'P 1'
#
loop_
_entity.id
_entity.type
_entity.pdbx_description
1 polymer ?
#
loop_
_entity_poly.entity_id
_entity_poly.type
_entity_poly.pdbx_seq_one_letter_code
_entity_poly.pdbx_strand_id
1 'polypeptide(L)'
;MAGPLLEFETEMFLSLFGCDGLLVVAEGMGVDRILLQFMRVYSEQGSLVLLLNTTKPEQEYFTEQLRVEGVTHLLRTVTSDVQSAERYNVYTEGGVLFVTSRILVVDFLTDRIPAHLISGILVYRAHKIIESCQEAFILRLFRQKNKTGFIKAFTDKATAFSSGFCQVERVMRNLFVKKLYLWPRYDELIPWQTFPSIHYLYTTIRHYLDPLWHQLGAKTKALVQDLKVLRVLLLYLTQYDCVTFFNLLKSLRSSQKNFGSNSGWLFLDSSTSMFVNARSRVYRVPESKKKLKVAAEAEKQKPGCISSSMEA
;
A
#
# COMPACT_ATOMS: atom_id res chain seq x y z
N MET A 1 8.70 -15.64 14.52
CA MET A 1 9.53 -15.07 15.59
C MET A 1 9.83 -13.64 15.21
N ALA A 2 9.43 -12.65 16.00
CA ALA A 2 9.93 -11.30 15.81
C ALA A 2 11.42 -11.33 16.18
N GLY A 3 12.28 -11.28 15.16
CA GLY A 3 13.71 -11.12 15.40
C GLY A 3 14.01 -9.77 16.07
N PRO A 4 15.23 -9.56 16.59
CA PRO A 4 15.66 -8.26 17.09
C PRO A 4 15.40 -7.16 16.04
N LEU A 5 15.13 -5.95 16.52
CA LEU A 5 14.99 -4.80 15.64
C LEU A 5 16.27 -4.61 14.84
N LEU A 6 16.11 -4.32 13.56
CA LEU A 6 17.22 -3.95 12.69
C LEU A 6 17.75 -2.57 13.13
N GLU A 7 18.98 -2.24 12.74
CA GLU A 7 19.61 -0.98 13.17
C GLU A 7 18.78 0.24 12.76
N PHE A 8 18.29 0.28 11.52
CA PHE A 8 17.41 1.35 11.04
C PHE A 8 16.06 1.40 11.79
N GLU A 9 15.51 0.24 12.19
CA GLU A 9 14.28 0.19 13.00
C GLU A 9 14.51 0.74 14.41
N THR A 10 15.70 0.50 14.96
CA THR A 10 16.12 0.99 16.26
C THR A 10 16.28 2.52 16.24
N GLU A 11 16.90 3.06 15.20
CA GLU A 11 17.04 4.51 15.05
C GLU A 11 15.68 5.20 14.84
N MET A 12 14.81 4.63 13.99
CA MET A 12 13.42 5.07 13.85
C MET A 12 12.72 5.12 15.21
N PHE A 13 12.80 4.05 15.99
CA PHE A 13 12.20 3.97 17.31
C PHE A 13 12.75 5.04 18.26
N LEU A 14 14.07 5.21 18.33
CA LEU A 14 14.72 6.20 19.20
C LEU A 14 14.33 7.63 18.85
N SER A 15 14.30 7.98 17.55
CA SER A 15 13.90 9.31 17.08
C SER A 15 12.46 9.66 17.50
N LEU A 16 11.56 8.68 17.45
CA LEU A 16 10.16 8.83 17.82
C LEU A 16 9.94 8.76 19.31
N PHE A 17 10.75 8.01 20.05
CA PHE A 17 10.58 7.87 21.49
C PHE A 17 10.77 9.23 22.19
N GLY A 18 11.84 9.96 21.84
CA GLY A 18 12.18 11.24 22.48
C GLY A 18 11.26 12.42 22.13
N CYS A 19 10.56 12.41 20.99
CA CYS A 19 9.74 13.53 20.55
C CYS A 19 8.48 13.10 19.81
N ASP A 20 7.39 13.83 20.03
CA ASP A 20 6.11 13.64 19.35
C ASP A 20 6.21 14.00 17.87
N GLY A 21 5.59 13.18 17.02
CA GLY A 21 5.64 13.39 15.58
C GLY A 21 4.79 12.42 14.77
N LEU A 22 4.73 12.74 13.48
CA LEU A 22 4.18 11.87 12.45
C LEU A 22 5.33 11.10 11.80
N LEU A 23 5.32 9.78 11.91
CA LEU A 23 6.22 8.88 11.20
C LEU A 23 5.58 8.46 9.87
N VAL A 24 6.18 8.86 8.75
CA VAL A 24 5.85 8.39 7.41
C VAL A 24 6.99 7.49 6.92
N VAL A 25 6.70 6.20 6.84
CA VAL A 25 7.63 5.20 6.35
C VAL A 25 7.20 4.75 4.96
N ALA A 26 8.15 4.32 4.13
CA ALA A 26 7.81 3.62 2.91
C ALA A 26 7.08 2.29 3.21
N GLU A 27 6.14 1.93 2.33
CA GLU A 27 5.38 0.68 2.42
C GLU A 27 6.33 -0.51 2.58
N GLY A 28 6.01 -1.45 3.48
CA GLY A 28 6.80 -2.67 3.69
C GLY A 28 8.07 -2.54 4.55
N MET A 29 8.35 -1.37 5.14
CA MET A 29 9.47 -1.18 6.08
C MET A 29 9.16 -1.59 7.53
N GLY A 30 8.04 -2.27 7.78
CA GLY A 30 7.77 -2.87 9.09
C GLY A 30 7.29 -1.90 10.17
N VAL A 31 6.42 -0.94 9.83
CA VAL A 31 5.77 -0.03 10.81
C VAL A 31 5.13 -0.80 11.98
N ASP A 32 4.58 -1.98 11.70
CA ASP A 32 3.95 -2.85 12.71
C ASP A 32 4.95 -3.31 13.78
N ARG A 33 6.22 -3.54 13.42
CA ARG A 33 7.28 -3.92 14.38
C ARG A 33 7.64 -2.77 15.30
N ILE A 34 7.71 -1.56 14.76
CA ILE A 34 7.96 -0.33 15.54
C ILE A 34 6.80 -0.12 16.53
N LEU A 35 5.57 -0.28 16.04
CA LEU A 35 4.38 -0.13 16.87
C LEU A 35 4.34 -1.15 18.01
N LEU A 36 4.66 -2.42 17.73
CA LEU A 36 4.79 -3.47 18.75
C LEU A 36 5.81 -3.10 19.82
N GLN A 37 6.95 -2.51 19.44
CA GLN A 37 7.95 -2.10 20.42
C GLN A 37 7.44 -0.97 21.32
N PHE A 38 6.69 0.00 20.77
CA PHE A 38 6.03 1.02 21.58
C PHE A 38 5.01 0.41 22.55
N MET A 39 4.19 -0.54 22.06
CA MET A 39 3.23 -1.23 22.92
C MET A 39 3.91 -1.99 24.06
N ARG A 40 5.05 -2.63 23.76
CA ARG A 40 5.85 -3.35 24.76
C ARG A 40 6.40 -2.42 25.83
N VAL A 41 6.98 -1.29 25.44
CA VAL A 41 7.58 -0.33 26.39
C VAL A 41 6.51 0.34 27.26
N TYR A 42 5.32 0.60 26.72
CA TYR A 42 4.21 1.19 27.48
C TYR A 42 3.29 0.14 28.14
N SER A 43 3.65 -1.13 28.13
CA SER A 43 2.88 -2.18 28.83
C SER A 43 3.25 -2.21 30.32
N GLU A 44 2.99 -1.09 31.00
CA GLU A 44 3.17 -0.93 32.44
C GLU A 44 1.88 -0.42 33.08
N GLN A 45 1.62 -0.83 34.34
CA GLN A 45 0.41 -0.43 35.09
C GLN A 45 0.35 1.08 35.34
N GLY A 46 1.49 1.76 35.36
CA GLY A 46 1.58 3.21 35.59
C GLY A 46 1.35 4.07 34.36
N SER A 47 1.24 3.48 33.17
CA SER A 47 1.06 4.21 31.92
C SER A 47 -0.21 3.78 31.20
N LEU A 48 -1.08 4.72 30.88
CA LEU A 48 -2.26 4.47 30.07
C LEU A 48 -2.04 5.01 28.65
N VAL A 49 -1.93 4.10 27.69
CA VAL A 49 -1.73 4.46 26.28
C VAL A 49 -2.86 3.90 25.43
N LEU A 50 -3.48 4.79 24.65
CA LEU A 50 -4.60 4.43 23.80
C LEU A 50 -4.16 4.30 22.35
N LEU A 51 -4.51 3.18 21.71
CA LEU A 51 -4.26 2.99 20.29
C LEU A 51 -5.53 3.22 19.47
N LEU A 52 -5.43 4.08 18.45
CA LEU A 52 -6.52 4.43 17.55
C LEU A 52 -6.34 3.86 16.14
N ASN A 53 -7.48 3.69 15.46
CA ASN A 53 -7.57 3.38 14.02
C ASN A 53 -6.95 2.02 13.59
N THR A 54 -7.07 1.02 14.47
CA THR A 54 -6.77 -0.39 14.17
C THR A 54 -8.02 -1.19 13.80
N THR A 55 -7.85 -2.22 12.98
CA THR A 55 -8.92 -3.18 12.68
C THR A 55 -8.90 -4.37 13.64
N LYS A 56 -10.01 -5.09 13.79
CA LYS A 56 -10.11 -6.29 14.64
C LYS A 56 -9.01 -7.34 14.37
N PRO A 57 -8.73 -7.76 13.12
CA PRO A 57 -7.67 -8.75 12.87
C PRO A 57 -6.28 -8.22 13.22
N GLU A 58 -6.03 -6.92 13.08
CA GLU A 58 -4.76 -6.31 13.53
C GLU A 58 -4.63 -6.35 15.05
N GLN A 59 -5.71 -6.07 15.78
CA GLN A 59 -5.73 -6.14 17.25
C GLN A 59 -5.41 -7.55 17.75
N GLU A 60 -6.02 -8.57 17.13
CA GLU A 60 -5.75 -9.98 17.43
C GLU A 60 -4.28 -10.33 17.13
N TYR A 61 -3.76 -9.91 15.97
CA TYR A 61 -2.37 -10.12 15.59
C TYR A 61 -1.38 -9.52 16.60
N PHE A 62 -1.57 -8.25 16.99
CA PHE A 62 -0.71 -7.59 17.97
C PHE A 62 -0.80 -8.24 19.36
N THR A 63 -2.00 -8.67 19.76
CA THR A 63 -2.23 -9.32 21.06
C THR A 63 -1.51 -10.67 21.11
N GLU A 64 -1.63 -11.50 20.07
CA GLU A 64 -0.95 -12.79 20.00
C GLU A 64 0.57 -12.62 19.94
N GLN A 65 1.08 -11.61 19.22
CA GLN A 65 2.52 -11.39 19.13
C GLN A 65 3.14 -10.98 20.48
N LEU A 66 2.48 -10.09 21.23
CA LEU A 66 2.92 -9.71 22.58
C LEU A 66 2.74 -10.85 23.59
N ARG A 67 1.75 -11.73 23.38
CA ARG A 67 1.57 -12.93 24.19
C ARG A 67 2.74 -13.90 24.03
N VAL A 68 3.21 -14.10 22.79
CA VAL A 68 4.39 -14.94 22.49
C VAL A 68 5.66 -14.34 23.11
N GLU A 69 5.77 -13.02 23.15
CA GLU A 69 6.91 -12.32 23.77
C GLU A 69 6.85 -12.29 25.31
N GLY A 70 5.76 -12.75 25.93
CA GLY A 70 5.64 -12.91 27.39
C GLY A 70 5.47 -11.60 28.14
N VAL A 71 4.77 -10.62 27.57
CA VAL A 71 4.52 -9.33 28.23
C VAL A 71 3.58 -9.50 29.44
N THR A 72 3.91 -8.83 30.54
CA THR A 72 3.26 -8.95 31.86
C THR A 72 1.80 -8.50 31.87
N HIS A 73 1.47 -7.46 31.10
CA HIS A 73 0.12 -6.98 30.88
C HIS A 73 -0.29 -7.17 29.43
N LEU A 74 -1.33 -7.98 29.23
CA LEU A 74 -1.89 -8.24 27.91
C LEU A 74 -2.76 -7.07 27.47
N LEU A 75 -2.65 -6.71 26.19
CA LEU A 75 -3.49 -5.70 25.56
C LEU A 75 -4.96 -6.07 25.75
N ARG A 76 -5.74 -5.14 26.27
CA ARG A 76 -7.20 -5.30 26.38
C ARG A 76 -7.90 -4.47 25.32
N THR A 77 -8.85 -5.12 24.65
CA THR A 77 -9.73 -4.47 23.68
C THR A 77 -11.03 -4.08 24.36
N VAL A 78 -11.34 -2.79 24.34
CA VAL A 78 -12.59 -2.25 24.86
C VAL A 78 -13.63 -2.28 23.74
N THR A 79 -14.49 -3.30 23.75
CA THR A 79 -15.65 -3.40 22.85
C THR A 79 -16.90 -2.76 23.46
N SER A 80 -17.98 -2.71 22.69
CA SER A 80 -19.31 -2.29 23.15
C SER A 80 -19.90 -3.17 24.25
N ASP A 81 -19.34 -4.36 24.45
CA ASP A 81 -19.92 -5.41 25.28
C ASP A 81 -19.49 -5.25 26.75
N VAL A 82 -18.43 -4.46 27.00
CA VAL A 82 -17.96 -4.14 28.35
C VAL A 82 -18.91 -3.12 28.98
N GLN A 83 -19.42 -3.45 30.16
CA GLN A 83 -20.33 -2.57 30.87
C GLN A 83 -19.69 -1.22 31.17
N SER A 84 -20.53 -0.21 31.20
CA SER A 84 -20.08 1.16 31.32
C SER A 84 -19.40 1.50 32.66
N ALA A 85 -19.70 0.73 33.71
CA ALA A 85 -19.05 0.82 35.02
C ALA A 85 -17.68 0.11 35.05
N GLU A 86 -17.58 -1.06 34.43
CA GLU A 86 -16.33 -1.84 34.35
C GLU A 86 -15.26 -1.14 33.51
N ARG A 87 -15.68 -0.35 32.51
CA ARG A 87 -14.76 0.44 31.68
C ARG A 87 -13.86 1.35 32.50
N TYR A 88 -14.37 1.97 33.57
CA TYR A 88 -13.55 2.81 34.46
C TYR A 88 -12.40 2.01 35.07
N ASN A 89 -12.69 0.79 35.56
CA ASN A 89 -11.69 -0.09 36.16
C ASN A 89 -10.61 -0.47 35.14
N VAL A 90 -10.99 -0.80 33.91
CA VAL A 90 -10.05 -1.12 32.83
C VAL A 90 -9.11 0.05 32.52
N TYR A 91 -9.60 1.29 32.53
CA TYR A 91 -8.74 2.45 32.34
C TYR A 91 -7.83 2.73 33.55
N THR A 92 -8.29 2.46 34.78
CA THR A 92 -7.47 2.65 35.99
C THR A 92 -6.41 1.57 36.18
N GLU A 93 -6.60 0.37 35.63
CA GLU A 93 -5.59 -0.69 35.65
C GLU A 93 -4.38 -0.37 34.77
N GLY A 94 -4.52 0.59 33.84
CA GLY A 94 -3.44 1.06 32.98
C GLY A 94 -3.04 0.05 31.90
N GLY A 95 -1.90 0.32 31.27
CA GLY A 95 -1.38 -0.42 30.12
C GLY A 95 -1.86 0.16 28.78
N VAL A 96 -1.67 -0.65 27.73
CA VAL A 96 -2.04 -0.28 26.36
C VAL A 96 -3.40 -0.87 26.02
N LEU A 97 -4.33 0.00 25.61
CA LEU A 97 -5.71 -0.39 25.32
C LEU A 97 -6.08 -0.09 23.87
N PHE A 98 -6.81 -1.03 23.26
CA PHE A 98 -7.49 -0.81 22.00
C PHE A 98 -8.90 -0.31 22.27
N VAL A 99 -9.22 0.89 21.79
CA VAL A 99 -10.56 1.49 21.98
C VAL A 99 -11.10 1.94 20.64
N THR A 100 -12.37 1.66 20.39
CA THR A 100 -13.04 2.18 19.19
C THR A 100 -13.29 3.68 19.31
N SER A 101 -13.15 4.41 18.20
CA SER A 101 -13.28 5.86 18.17
C SER A 101 -14.63 6.34 18.74
N ARG A 102 -15.73 5.65 18.44
CA ARG A 102 -17.06 5.99 18.95
C ARG A 102 -17.17 5.89 20.48
N ILE A 103 -16.63 4.83 21.08
CA ILE A 103 -16.67 4.63 22.54
C ILE A 103 -15.82 5.71 23.22
N LEU A 104 -14.63 5.94 22.68
CA LEU A 104 -13.69 6.90 23.25
C LEU A 104 -14.24 8.34 23.23
N VAL A 105 -14.93 8.73 22.15
CA VAL A 105 -15.61 10.05 22.10
C VAL A 105 -16.64 10.19 23.22
N VAL A 106 -17.52 9.20 23.40
CA VAL A 106 -18.55 9.25 24.45
C VAL A 106 -17.90 9.30 25.83
N ASP A 107 -16.82 8.55 26.06
CA ASP A 107 -16.14 8.50 27.35
C ASP A 107 -15.39 9.79 27.68
N PHE A 108 -14.83 10.49 26.68
CA PHE A 108 -14.26 11.82 26.87
C PHE A 108 -15.30 12.92 27.09
N LEU A 109 -16.48 12.82 26.46
CA LEU A 109 -17.57 13.78 26.62
C LEU A 109 -18.31 13.63 27.95
N THR A 110 -18.43 12.39 28.44
CA THR A 110 -19.05 12.07 29.74
C THR A 110 -18.07 12.13 30.90
N ASP A 111 -16.82 12.53 30.64
CA ASP A 111 -15.75 12.65 31.65
C ASP A 111 -15.52 11.37 32.46
N ARG A 112 -15.76 10.20 31.85
CA ARG A 112 -15.53 8.91 32.50
C ARG A 112 -14.07 8.51 32.54
N ILE A 113 -13.31 8.91 31.53
CA ILE A 113 -11.86 8.70 31.52
C ILE A 113 -11.22 10.02 31.95
N PRO A 114 -10.60 10.07 33.13
CA PRO A 114 -9.81 11.24 33.50
C PRO A 114 -8.66 11.42 32.50
N ALA A 115 -8.74 12.47 31.68
CA ALA A 115 -7.79 12.71 30.60
C ALA A 115 -6.34 12.90 31.11
N HIS A 116 -6.15 13.24 32.39
CA HIS A 116 -4.85 13.40 33.03
C HIS A 116 -4.11 12.07 33.27
N LEU A 117 -4.82 10.94 33.38
CA LEU A 117 -4.19 9.62 33.54
C LEU A 117 -3.62 9.10 32.22
N ILE A 118 -4.09 9.62 31.08
CA ILE A 118 -3.64 9.18 29.76
C ILE A 118 -2.22 9.70 29.52
N SER A 119 -1.26 8.78 29.48
CA SER A 119 0.14 9.07 29.21
C SER A 119 0.36 9.48 27.74
N GLY A 120 -0.39 8.88 26.82
CA GLY A 120 -0.33 9.24 25.41
C GLY A 120 -1.28 8.49 24.51
N ILE A 121 -1.33 8.93 23.24
CA ILE A 121 -2.14 8.34 22.20
C ILE A 121 -1.24 7.93 21.03
N LEU A 122 -1.35 6.67 20.64
CA LEU A 122 -0.73 6.12 19.44
C LEU A 122 -1.79 6.07 18.34
N VAL A 123 -1.49 6.65 17.18
CA VAL A 123 -2.43 6.65 16.06
C VAL A 123 -1.88 5.84 14.90
N TYR A 124 -2.57 4.75 14.56
CA TYR A 124 -2.22 3.94 13.40
C TYR A 124 -2.89 4.49 12.13
N ARG A 125 -2.31 4.22 10.96
CA ARG A 125 -2.83 4.66 9.64
C ARG A 125 -3.20 6.15 9.60
N ALA A 126 -2.26 7.00 10.01
CA ALA A 126 -2.48 8.44 10.15
C ALA A 126 -2.95 9.14 8.87
N HIS A 127 -2.71 8.56 7.69
CA HIS A 127 -3.20 9.06 6.40
C HIS A 127 -4.73 9.13 6.28
N LYS A 128 -5.49 8.45 7.14
CA LYS A 128 -6.96 8.53 7.15
C LYS A 128 -7.51 9.68 8.00
N ILE A 129 -6.66 10.37 8.76
CA ILE A 129 -7.10 11.42 9.69
C ILE A 129 -7.40 12.70 8.93
N ILE A 130 -8.69 12.93 8.71
CA ILE A 130 -9.20 14.17 8.12
C ILE A 130 -9.94 14.95 9.24
N GLU A 131 -10.15 16.25 9.06
CA GLU A 131 -10.82 17.13 10.04
C GLU A 131 -12.20 16.62 10.47
N SER A 132 -12.92 15.91 9.58
CA SER A 132 -14.26 15.35 9.84
C SER A 132 -14.25 13.96 10.47
N CYS A 133 -13.08 13.35 10.70
CA CYS A 133 -12.95 12.02 11.30
C CYS A 133 -13.10 12.06 12.83
N GLN A 134 -13.59 10.97 13.41
CA GLN A 134 -13.77 10.86 14.86
C GLN A 134 -12.44 10.95 15.60
N GLU A 135 -11.37 10.42 15.02
CA GLU A 135 -10.01 10.43 15.56
C GLU A 135 -9.49 11.86 15.73
N ALA A 136 -9.69 12.72 14.74
CA ALA A 136 -9.31 14.13 14.84
C ALA A 136 -10.06 14.84 15.97
N PHE A 137 -11.34 14.51 16.15
CA PHE A 137 -12.14 15.03 17.27
C PHE A 137 -11.63 14.54 18.63
N ILE A 138 -11.30 13.26 18.76
CA ILE A 138 -10.72 12.69 19.99
C ILE A 138 -9.41 13.39 20.35
N LEU A 139 -8.51 13.56 19.39
CA LEU A 139 -7.22 14.23 19.62
C LEU A 139 -7.39 15.68 20.05
N ARG A 140 -8.42 16.37 19.53
CA ARG A 140 -8.77 17.74 19.94
C ARG A 140 -9.28 17.78 21.38
N LEU A 141 -10.16 16.86 21.78
CA LEU A 141 -10.63 16.74 23.17
C LEU A 141 -9.50 16.39 24.13
N PHE A 142 -8.63 15.46 23.72
CA PHE A 142 -7.45 15.06 24.48
C PHE A 142 -6.52 16.26 24.73
N ARG A 143 -6.15 17.02 23.69
CA ARG A 143 -5.28 18.20 23.84
C ARG A 143 -5.88 19.36 24.61
N GLN A 144 -7.21 19.48 24.66
CA GLN A 144 -7.89 20.47 25.50
C GLN A 144 -7.74 20.15 26.99
N LYS A 145 -7.88 18.88 27.37
CA LYS A 145 -7.85 18.43 28.77
C LYS A 145 -6.45 18.07 29.26
N ASN A 146 -5.57 17.57 28.38
CA ASN A 146 -4.23 17.10 28.70
C ASN A 146 -3.18 17.72 27.76
N LYS A 147 -2.21 18.43 28.35
CA LYS A 147 -1.10 19.06 27.62
C LYS A 147 0.22 18.29 27.72
N THR A 148 0.34 17.36 28.67
CA THR A 148 1.58 16.62 28.95
C THR A 148 1.67 15.33 28.15
N GLY A 149 0.54 14.69 27.86
CA GLY A 149 0.52 13.41 27.18
C GLY A 149 1.02 13.49 25.73
N PHE A 150 1.69 12.43 25.28
CA PHE A 150 2.31 12.40 23.96
C PHE A 150 1.33 11.98 22.86
N ILE A 151 1.58 12.42 21.62
CA ILE A 151 0.89 11.90 20.43
C ILE A 151 1.94 11.42 19.43
N LYS A 152 1.88 10.14 19.07
CA LYS A 152 2.75 9.55 18.05
C LYS A 152 1.87 8.90 16.98
N ALA A 153 2.10 9.29 15.73
CA ALA A 153 1.29 8.85 14.61
C ALA A 153 2.13 8.08 13.59
N PHE A 154 1.59 6.97 13.08
CA PHE A 154 2.29 6.05 12.21
C PHE A 154 1.54 5.87 10.89
N THR A 155 2.28 5.84 9.78
CA THR A 155 1.72 5.53 8.47
C THR A 155 2.79 4.98 7.53
N ASP A 156 2.42 3.92 6.83
CA ASP A 156 3.18 3.26 5.76
C ASP A 156 2.77 3.76 4.37
N LYS A 157 1.65 4.48 4.27
CA LYS A 157 1.08 4.97 3.02
C LYS A 157 1.50 6.40 2.68
N ALA A 158 2.75 6.58 2.29
CA ALA A 158 3.28 7.88 1.86
C ALA A 158 2.50 8.49 0.67
N THR A 159 2.00 7.66 -0.25
CA THR A 159 1.25 8.10 -1.44
C THR A 159 -0.02 8.89 -1.11
N ALA A 160 -0.67 8.61 0.03
CA ALA A 160 -1.88 9.31 0.45
C ALA A 160 -1.62 10.79 0.79
N PHE A 161 -0.40 11.13 1.22
CA PHE A 161 0.00 12.51 1.48
C PHE A 161 0.33 13.30 0.22
N SER A 162 0.60 12.59 -0.89
CA SER A 162 0.86 13.21 -2.18
C SER A 162 -0.43 13.58 -2.94
N SER A 163 -1.62 13.16 -2.48
CA SER A 163 -2.90 13.51 -3.11
C SER A 163 -3.42 14.86 -2.65
N GLY A 164 -3.39 15.86 -3.53
CA GLY A 164 -3.96 17.19 -3.25
C GLY A 164 -3.01 18.13 -2.53
N PHE A 165 -3.52 19.30 -2.15
CA PHE A 165 -2.70 20.41 -1.65
C PHE A 165 -2.46 20.31 -0.13
N CYS A 166 -1.19 20.43 0.29
CA CYS A 166 -0.74 20.52 1.68
C CYS A 166 -1.33 19.48 2.66
N GLN A 167 -1.57 18.23 2.21
CA GLN A 167 -2.19 17.21 3.08
C GLN A 167 -1.37 16.90 4.32
N VAL A 168 -0.03 16.84 4.19
CA VAL A 168 0.86 16.59 5.32
C VAL A 168 0.64 17.61 6.43
N GLU A 169 0.62 18.90 6.08
CA GLU A 169 0.41 19.97 7.05
C GLU A 169 -0.96 19.88 7.72
N ARG A 170 -2.02 19.58 6.94
CA ARG A 170 -3.38 19.40 7.47
C ARG A 170 -3.46 18.25 8.46
N VAL A 171 -2.88 17.10 8.12
CA VAL A 171 -2.83 15.93 9.00
C VAL A 171 -2.01 16.22 10.26
N MET A 172 -0.84 16.86 10.13
CA MET A 172 -0.02 17.26 11.28
C MET A 172 -0.74 18.23 12.21
N ARG A 173 -1.51 19.18 11.64
CA ARG A 173 -2.35 20.11 12.41
C ARG A 173 -3.45 19.39 13.17
N ASN A 174 -4.13 18.43 12.54
CA ASN A 174 -5.17 17.60 13.19
C ASN A 174 -4.61 16.66 14.26
N LEU A 175 -3.37 16.21 14.07
CA LEU A 175 -2.63 15.37 15.03
C LEU A 175 -2.03 16.18 16.19
N PHE A 176 -1.97 17.51 16.09
CA PHE A 176 -1.27 18.38 17.04
C PHE A 176 0.22 18.03 17.20
N VAL A 177 0.88 17.62 16.12
CA VAL A 177 2.31 17.29 16.10
C VAL A 177 3.10 18.31 15.27
N LYS A 178 4.33 18.61 15.72
CA LYS A 178 5.20 19.60 15.06
C LYS A 178 6.30 18.95 14.21
N LYS A 179 6.75 17.75 14.57
CA LYS A 179 7.83 17.04 13.87
C LYS A 179 7.27 16.01 12.88
N LEU A 180 7.92 15.92 11.73
CA LEU A 180 7.68 14.95 10.69
C LEU A 180 8.93 14.10 10.53
N TYR A 181 8.79 12.78 10.64
CA TYR A 181 9.87 11.82 10.43
C TYR A 181 9.59 11.08 9.14
N LEU A 182 10.48 11.22 8.17
CA LEU A 182 10.38 10.59 6.85
C LEU A 182 11.45 9.52 6.74
N TRP A 183 11.03 8.29 6.41
CA TRP A 183 11.92 7.15 6.24
C TRP A 183 11.66 6.49 4.88
N PRO A 184 12.28 7.00 3.80
CA PRO A 184 12.15 6.42 2.46
C PRO A 184 13.00 5.15 2.32
N ARG A 185 12.73 4.30 1.32
CA ARG A 185 13.51 3.07 1.10
C ARG A 185 14.97 3.29 0.66
N TYR A 186 15.30 4.49 0.18
CA TYR A 186 16.64 4.83 -0.33
C TYR A 186 17.51 5.50 0.73
N ASP A 187 17.11 5.44 1.99
CA ASP A 187 17.93 5.93 3.09
C ASP A 187 19.23 5.11 3.18
N GLU A 188 20.33 5.75 3.55
CA GLU A 188 21.69 5.16 3.49
C GLU A 188 21.82 3.89 4.34
N LEU A 189 20.95 3.75 5.34
CA LEU A 189 20.90 2.64 6.29
C LEU A 189 20.11 1.41 5.81
N ILE A 190 19.42 1.49 4.65
CA ILE A 190 18.55 0.42 4.16
C ILE A 190 19.27 -0.41 3.09
N PRO A 191 19.46 -1.73 3.28
CA PRO A 191 20.10 -2.59 2.28
C PRO A 191 19.31 -2.63 0.96
N TRP A 192 20.01 -2.45 -0.17
CA TRP A 192 19.49 -2.32 -1.54
C TRP A 192 18.69 -3.53 -2.11
N GLN A 193 18.29 -4.51 -1.32
CA GLN A 193 17.82 -5.81 -1.82
C GLN A 193 16.30 -5.97 -2.03
N THR A 194 15.48 -4.95 -1.78
CA THR A 194 14.01 -5.11 -1.81
C THR A 194 13.31 -4.12 -2.72
N PHE A 195 13.46 -4.28 -4.05
CA PHE A 195 12.74 -3.50 -5.05
C PHE A 195 11.88 -4.38 -5.97
N PRO A 196 10.54 -4.33 -5.89
CA PRO A 196 9.66 -4.67 -7.00
C PRO A 196 9.32 -3.37 -7.75
N SER A 197 10.17 -2.99 -8.70
CA SER A 197 10.14 -1.70 -9.41
C SER A 197 8.94 -1.49 -10.35
N ILE A 198 8.15 -2.53 -10.65
CA ILE A 198 7.10 -2.46 -11.69
C ILE A 198 5.71 -2.06 -11.12
N HIS A 199 5.49 -2.20 -9.81
CA HIS A 199 4.18 -1.88 -9.19
C HIS A 199 3.88 -0.36 -9.12
N TYR A 200 4.92 0.47 -9.01
CA TYR A 200 4.79 1.90 -8.73
C TYR A 200 4.32 2.72 -9.95
N LEU A 201 4.78 2.38 -11.16
CA LEU A 201 4.58 3.22 -12.35
C LEU A 201 3.10 3.52 -12.65
N TYR A 202 2.24 2.50 -12.69
CA TYR A 202 0.81 2.69 -12.99
C TYR A 202 0.08 3.49 -11.90
N THR A 203 0.41 3.23 -10.64
CA THR A 203 -0.23 3.85 -9.48
C THR A 203 0.10 5.34 -9.43
N THR A 204 1.36 5.69 -9.69
CA THR A 204 1.84 7.07 -9.80
C THR A 204 1.21 7.80 -10.99
N ILE A 205 1.19 7.18 -12.18
CA ILE A 205 0.57 7.79 -13.38
C ILE A 205 -0.92 8.07 -13.15
N ARG A 206 -1.67 7.14 -12.53
CA ARG A 206 -3.08 7.33 -12.24
C ARG A 206 -3.32 8.47 -11.25
N HIS A 207 -2.49 8.56 -10.21
CA HIS A 207 -2.58 9.62 -9.20
C HIS A 207 -2.39 11.02 -9.76
N TYR A 208 -1.44 11.20 -10.68
CA TYR A 208 -1.23 12.49 -11.37
C TYR A 208 -2.31 12.81 -12.40
N LEU A 209 -2.90 11.80 -13.05
CA LEU A 209 -3.89 11.99 -14.10
C LEU A 209 -5.34 12.08 -13.60
N ASP A 210 -5.64 11.60 -12.39
CA ASP A 210 -6.98 11.66 -11.77
C ASP A 210 -7.57 13.09 -11.68
N PRO A 211 -6.84 14.13 -11.20
CA PRO A 211 -7.38 15.48 -11.07
C PRO A 211 -7.65 16.18 -12.42
N LEU A 212 -7.01 15.73 -13.51
CA LEU A 212 -7.18 16.28 -14.86
C LEU A 212 -7.91 15.32 -15.80
N TRP A 213 -8.52 14.25 -15.27
CA TRP A 213 -9.04 13.15 -16.07
C TRP A 213 -10.04 13.60 -17.14
N HIS A 214 -10.88 14.58 -16.82
CA HIS A 214 -11.87 15.13 -17.77
C HIS A 214 -11.25 15.93 -18.91
N GLN A 215 -10.07 16.52 -18.71
CA GLN A 215 -9.35 17.33 -19.71
C GLN A 215 -8.47 16.48 -20.65
N LEU A 216 -8.24 15.20 -20.31
CA LEU A 216 -7.44 14.30 -21.14
C LEU A 216 -8.21 13.82 -22.37
N GLY A 217 -7.52 13.84 -23.52
CA GLY A 217 -8.03 13.30 -24.78
C GLY A 217 -8.27 11.79 -24.73
N ALA A 218 -9.15 11.30 -25.61
CA ALA A 218 -9.53 9.88 -25.68
C ALA A 218 -8.33 8.93 -25.90
N LYS A 219 -7.32 9.37 -26.66
CA LYS A 219 -6.09 8.59 -26.92
C LYS A 219 -5.27 8.34 -25.66
N THR A 220 -5.10 9.35 -24.81
CA THR A 220 -4.35 9.21 -23.54
C THR A 220 -5.08 8.32 -22.55
N LYS A 221 -6.42 8.44 -22.48
CA LYS A 221 -7.27 7.57 -21.65
C LYS A 221 -7.18 6.11 -22.08
N ALA A 222 -7.18 5.84 -23.40
CA ALA A 222 -6.98 4.51 -23.94
C ALA A 222 -5.61 3.93 -23.54
N LEU A 223 -4.53 4.70 -23.69
CA LEU A 223 -3.18 4.26 -23.29
C LEU A 223 -3.06 3.93 -21.79
N VAL A 224 -3.68 4.71 -20.91
CA VAL A 224 -3.71 4.42 -19.46
C VAL A 224 -4.48 3.13 -19.17
N GLN A 225 -5.59 2.91 -19.88
CA GLN A 225 -6.36 1.67 -19.78
C GLN A 225 -5.54 0.46 -20.29
N ASP A 226 -4.75 0.64 -21.34
CA ASP A 226 -3.90 -0.41 -21.88
C ASP A 226 -2.74 -0.76 -20.94
N LEU A 227 -2.17 0.22 -20.25
CA LEU A 227 -1.16 -0.01 -19.20
C LEU A 227 -1.75 -0.82 -18.04
N LYS A 228 -3.03 -0.60 -17.70
CA LYS A 228 -3.76 -1.42 -16.73
C LYS A 228 -3.89 -2.88 -17.22
N VAL A 229 -4.26 -3.09 -18.48
CA VAL A 229 -4.40 -4.44 -19.07
C VAL A 229 -3.06 -5.16 -19.10
N LEU A 230 -1.98 -4.50 -19.52
CA LEU A 230 -0.61 -5.04 -19.52
C LEU A 230 -0.16 -5.48 -18.12
N ARG A 231 -0.45 -4.66 -17.09
CA ARG A 231 -0.16 -5.00 -15.70
C ARG A 231 -0.89 -6.27 -15.25
N VAL A 232 -2.17 -6.39 -15.59
CA VAL A 232 -2.96 -7.59 -15.26
C VAL A 232 -2.44 -8.82 -16.01
N LEU A 233 -2.06 -8.67 -17.28
CA LEU A 233 -1.46 -9.75 -18.07
C LEU A 233 -0.14 -10.25 -17.47
N LEU A 234 0.72 -9.36 -16.97
CA LEU A 234 1.97 -9.74 -16.33
C LEU A 234 1.72 -10.55 -15.04
N LEU A 235 0.75 -10.14 -14.23
CA LEU A 235 0.36 -10.88 -13.02
C LEU A 235 -0.19 -12.27 -13.37
N TYR A 236 -1.08 -12.32 -14.36
CA TYR A 236 -1.74 -13.55 -14.78
C TYR A 236 -0.78 -14.54 -15.46
N LEU A 237 0.27 -14.07 -16.12
CA LEU A 237 1.33 -14.93 -16.65
C LEU A 237 2.02 -15.74 -15.55
N THR A 238 2.16 -15.17 -14.34
CA THR A 238 2.82 -15.84 -13.21
C THR A 238 1.89 -16.72 -12.37
N GLN A 239 0.59 -16.42 -12.37
CA GLN A 239 -0.39 -17.08 -11.49
C GLN A 239 -1.23 -18.13 -12.19
N TYR A 240 -1.53 -17.98 -13.48
CA TYR A 240 -2.36 -18.91 -14.24
C TYR A 240 -1.52 -19.90 -15.07
N ASP A 241 -2.13 -21.05 -15.37
CA ASP A 241 -1.60 -22.04 -16.28
C ASP A 241 -1.51 -21.52 -17.72
N CYS A 242 -0.64 -22.13 -18.52
CA CYS A 242 -0.34 -21.69 -19.88
C CYS A 242 -1.55 -21.76 -20.83
N VAL A 243 -2.51 -22.67 -20.58
CA VAL A 243 -3.71 -22.83 -21.40
C VAL A 243 -4.72 -21.72 -21.10
N THR A 244 -5.02 -21.47 -19.83
CA THR A 244 -5.91 -20.38 -19.40
C THR A 244 -5.36 -19.01 -19.80
N PHE A 245 -4.07 -18.77 -19.60
CA PHE A 245 -3.42 -17.52 -20.02
C PHE A 245 -3.54 -17.28 -21.54
N PHE A 246 -3.34 -18.32 -22.34
CA PHE A 246 -3.45 -18.21 -23.79
C PHE A 246 -4.90 -18.00 -24.27
N ASN A 247 -5.89 -18.62 -23.62
CA ASN A 247 -7.30 -18.37 -23.90
C ASN A 247 -7.71 -16.93 -23.53
N LEU A 248 -7.19 -16.40 -22.43
CA LEU A 248 -7.38 -15.00 -22.05
C LEU A 248 -6.80 -14.05 -23.12
N LEU A 249 -5.57 -14.29 -23.58
CA LEU A 249 -4.96 -13.50 -24.65
C LEU A 249 -5.79 -13.52 -25.94
N LYS A 250 -6.30 -14.70 -26.33
CA LYS A 250 -7.21 -14.83 -27.48
C LYS A 250 -8.51 -14.05 -27.27
N SER A 251 -9.10 -14.11 -26.09
CA SER A 251 -10.32 -13.38 -25.73
C SER A 251 -10.10 -11.87 -25.83
N LEU A 252 -9.00 -11.36 -25.25
CA LEU A 252 -8.61 -9.95 -25.35
C LEU A 252 -8.47 -9.48 -26.80
N ARG A 253 -7.83 -10.28 -27.66
CA ARG A 253 -7.69 -9.96 -29.09
C ARG A 253 -9.04 -9.95 -29.82
N SER A 254 -9.95 -10.86 -29.46
CA SER A 254 -11.28 -10.96 -30.08
C SER A 254 -12.24 -9.84 -29.66
N SER A 255 -12.04 -9.27 -28.47
CA SER A 255 -12.81 -8.14 -27.94
C SER A 255 -12.44 -6.81 -28.61
N GLN A 256 -11.25 -6.71 -29.18
CA GLN A 256 -10.65 -5.44 -29.64
C GLN A 256 -10.86 -5.17 -31.15
N LYS A 257 -11.98 -5.64 -31.72
CA LYS A 257 -12.22 -5.63 -33.17
C LYS A 257 -12.51 -4.26 -33.80
N ASN A 258 -12.69 -3.19 -33.03
CA ASN A 258 -12.99 -1.87 -33.58
C ASN A 258 -11.73 -1.01 -33.62
N PHE A 259 -11.11 -0.94 -34.80
CA PHE A 259 -10.02 -0.03 -35.10
C PHE A 259 -10.56 1.41 -35.06
N GLY A 260 -10.33 2.12 -33.94
CA GLY A 260 -10.75 3.53 -33.80
C GLY A 260 -11.04 3.98 -32.37
N SER A 261 -11.44 3.07 -31.46
CA SER A 261 -11.77 3.43 -30.07
C SER A 261 -10.68 3.14 -29.05
N ASN A 262 -9.69 2.30 -29.40
CA ASN A 262 -8.61 1.86 -28.52
C ASN A 262 -7.24 2.11 -29.16
N SER A 263 -6.16 2.10 -28.36
CA SER A 263 -4.81 2.47 -28.83
C SER A 263 -4.21 1.50 -29.87
N GLY A 264 -4.85 0.35 -30.10
CA GLY A 264 -4.43 -0.63 -31.10
C GLY A 264 -3.15 -1.38 -30.73
N TRP A 265 -2.65 -1.28 -29.49
CA TRP A 265 -1.36 -1.86 -29.09
C TRP A 265 -1.27 -3.38 -29.30
N LEU A 266 -2.41 -4.10 -29.23
CA LEU A 266 -2.52 -5.54 -29.50
C LEU A 266 -2.35 -5.94 -30.98
N PHE A 267 -2.21 -4.95 -31.87
CA PHE A 267 -1.95 -5.15 -33.30
C PHE A 267 -0.54 -4.72 -33.71
N LEU A 268 0.26 -4.19 -32.77
CA LEU A 268 1.66 -3.84 -33.03
C LEU A 268 2.51 -5.10 -33.18
N ASP A 269 3.59 -5.02 -33.95
CA ASP A 269 4.53 -6.14 -34.15
C ASP A 269 5.09 -6.67 -32.82
N SER A 270 5.37 -5.79 -31.85
CA SER A 270 5.80 -6.18 -30.49
C SER A 270 4.79 -7.10 -29.79
N SER A 271 3.49 -6.92 -30.03
CA SER A 271 2.44 -7.76 -29.46
C SER A 271 2.33 -9.12 -30.17
N THR A 272 2.67 -9.20 -31.46
CA THR A 272 2.64 -10.46 -32.22
C THR A 272 3.62 -11.48 -31.64
N SER A 273 4.80 -11.03 -31.20
CA SER A 273 5.78 -11.87 -30.51
C SER A 273 5.21 -12.49 -29.23
N MET A 274 4.41 -11.74 -28.46
CA MET A 274 3.74 -12.25 -27.25
C MET A 274 2.77 -13.39 -27.59
N PHE A 275 1.96 -13.23 -28.64
CA PHE A 275 1.01 -14.28 -29.08
C PHE A 275 1.72 -15.52 -29.61
N VAL A 276 2.83 -15.36 -30.34
CA VAL A 276 3.62 -16.48 -30.85
C VAL A 276 4.23 -17.28 -29.69
N ASN A 277 4.84 -16.59 -28.72
CA ASN A 277 5.45 -17.21 -27.55
C ASN A 277 4.41 -17.86 -26.62
N ALA A 278 3.22 -17.29 -26.48
CA ALA A 278 2.13 -17.90 -25.72
C ALA A 278 1.57 -19.14 -26.45
N ARG A 279 1.44 -19.07 -27.79
CA ARG A 279 0.95 -20.18 -28.61
C ARG A 279 1.90 -21.38 -28.59
N SER A 280 3.22 -21.15 -28.64
CA SER A 280 4.22 -22.22 -28.62
C SER A 280 4.23 -23.01 -27.30
N ARG A 281 3.74 -22.42 -26.19
CA ARG A 281 3.60 -23.11 -24.90
C ARG A 281 2.42 -24.09 -24.87
N VAL A 282 1.40 -23.89 -25.69
CA VAL A 282 0.16 -24.70 -25.70
C VAL A 282 0.13 -25.67 -26.89
N TYR A 283 0.53 -25.21 -28.07
CA TYR A 283 0.55 -26.04 -29.28
C TYR A 283 1.97 -26.34 -29.71
N ARG A 284 2.28 -27.63 -29.84
CA ARG A 284 3.50 -28.09 -30.50
C ARG A 284 3.30 -27.93 -32.00
N VAL A 285 4.10 -27.08 -32.64
CA VAL A 285 4.16 -27.03 -34.10
C VAL A 285 5.05 -28.19 -34.54
N PRO A 286 4.55 -29.18 -35.32
CA PRO A 286 5.39 -30.25 -35.83
C PRO A 286 6.52 -29.66 -36.70
N GLU A 287 7.75 -30.08 -36.46
CA GLU A 287 8.96 -29.52 -37.07
C GLU A 287 8.96 -29.56 -38.62
N SER A 288 8.16 -30.44 -39.21
CA SER A 288 7.97 -30.54 -40.66
C SER A 288 7.48 -29.23 -41.31
N LYS A 289 6.71 -28.40 -40.59
CA LYS A 289 6.22 -27.10 -41.09
C LYS A 289 7.18 -25.93 -40.83
N LYS A 290 8.19 -26.09 -39.97
CA LYS A 290 9.23 -25.06 -39.79
C LYS A 290 10.19 -25.05 -40.98
N LYS A 291 10.59 -26.22 -41.50
CA LYS A 291 11.43 -26.32 -42.71
C LYS A 291 10.76 -25.77 -43.97
N LEU A 292 9.44 -25.96 -44.12
CA LEU A 292 8.67 -25.44 -45.26
C LEU A 292 8.52 -23.90 -45.25
N LYS A 293 8.44 -23.25 -44.09
CA LYS A 293 8.36 -21.78 -44.02
C LYS A 293 9.70 -21.08 -44.27
N VAL A 294 10.80 -21.67 -43.77
CA VAL A 294 12.16 -21.14 -44.02
C VAL A 294 12.53 -21.29 -45.50
N ALA A 295 12.12 -22.37 -46.16
CA ALA A 295 12.31 -22.55 -47.61
C ALA A 295 11.49 -21.55 -48.46
N ALA A 296 10.23 -21.28 -48.07
CA ALA A 296 9.35 -20.37 -48.80
C ALA A 296 9.73 -18.88 -48.66
N GLU A 297 10.40 -18.48 -47.57
CA GLU A 297 10.95 -17.13 -47.42
C GLU A 297 12.29 -16.95 -48.16
N ALA A 298 13.08 -18.01 -48.33
CA ALA A 298 14.33 -17.99 -49.10
C ALA A 298 14.10 -17.90 -50.63
N GLU A 299 13.00 -18.44 -51.16
CA GLU A 299 12.67 -18.36 -52.60
C GLU A 299 12.17 -16.98 -53.06
N LYS A 300 11.71 -16.12 -52.14
CA LYS A 300 11.28 -14.74 -52.49
C LYS A 300 12.43 -13.74 -52.64
N GLN A 301 13.68 -14.14 -52.37
CA GLN A 301 14.89 -13.32 -52.51
C GLN A 301 15.83 -13.90 -53.57
N LYS A 302 15.38 -14.01 -54.83
CA LYS A 302 16.30 -14.06 -55.99
C LYS A 302 15.88 -12.98 -56.99
N PRO A 303 16.76 -12.04 -57.35
CA PRO A 303 16.44 -11.03 -58.36
C PRO A 303 16.43 -11.67 -59.75
N GLY A 304 15.31 -11.54 -60.45
CA GLY A 304 15.19 -11.92 -61.86
C GLY A 304 16.00 -10.96 -62.74
N CYS A 305 17.03 -11.48 -63.39
CA CYS A 305 17.80 -10.77 -64.41
C CYS A 305 16.91 -10.57 -65.64
N ILE A 306 16.54 -9.32 -65.94
CA ILE A 306 15.82 -8.95 -67.16
C ILE A 306 16.87 -8.85 -68.29
N SER A 307 16.87 -9.81 -69.21
CA SER A 307 17.59 -9.71 -70.48
C SER A 307 16.82 -8.79 -71.43
N SER A 308 17.36 -7.60 -71.72
CA SER A 308 16.88 -6.72 -72.79
C SER A 308 17.24 -7.32 -74.15
N SER A 309 16.23 -7.68 -74.94
CA SER A 309 16.38 -7.88 -76.40
C SER A 309 15.27 -7.08 -77.07
N MET A 310 15.64 -6.01 -77.77
CA MET A 310 14.81 -5.41 -78.81
C MET A 310 15.75 -4.98 -79.93
N GLU A 311 15.63 -5.68 -81.05
CA GLU A 311 16.26 -5.42 -82.35
C GLU A 311 15.57 -4.28 -83.10
N ALA A 312 16.31 -3.80 -84.10
CA ALA A 312 15.96 -2.94 -85.25
C ALA A 312 15.96 -1.42 -85.03
#